data_AF-A0A1Z5YTQ5-F1
#
_entry.id   AF-A0A1Z5YTQ5-F1
#
_cell.length_a   1.000
_cell.length_b   1.000
_cell.length_c   1.000
_cell.angle_alpha   90.00
_cell.angle_beta   90.00
_cell.angle_gamma   90.00
#
_symmetry.space_group_name_H-M   'P 1'
#
loop_
_entity.id
_entity.type
_entity.pdbx_description
1 polymer ?
#
loop_
_entity_poly.entity_id
_entity_poly.type
_entity_poly.pdbx_seq_one_letter_code
_entity_poly.pdbx_strand_id
1 'polypeptide(L)'
;MSGWGQATVSGGASVSNVVLESVSGTTPAFTALSGATISGATINSGITLNADPGVTFSGLVTDSGTLSGGTLASGAKLDATTGSASNIIVGSGATAFAQLGGDLRNTTVQAGGTLQGGEAGGYSGNTVVSSGANVIGGEIRGNTVLSNGASASELWMVSGGTLS
;
A
#
# COMPACT_ATOMS: atom_id res chain seq x y z
N MET A 1 -13.21 -14.03 -27.16
CA MET A 1 -12.61 -12.72 -26.82
C MET A 1 -11.49 -13.00 -25.84
N SER A 2 -10.23 -12.84 -26.25
CA SER A 2 -9.07 -13.04 -25.37
C SER A 2 -8.92 -11.79 -24.50
N GLY A 3 -9.34 -11.88 -23.24
CA GLY A 3 -8.90 -10.90 -22.23
C GLY A 3 -7.38 -11.00 -22.10
N TRP A 4 -6.70 -9.87 -22.01
CA TRP A 4 -5.26 -9.84 -21.76
C TRP A 4 -4.99 -10.51 -20.40
N GLY A 5 -4.32 -11.65 -20.40
CA GLY A 5 -4.04 -12.40 -19.16
C GLY A 5 -2.97 -11.74 -18.28
N GLN A 6 -2.17 -10.83 -18.85
CA GLN A 6 -1.07 -10.16 -18.16
C GLN A 6 -0.74 -8.83 -18.83
N ALA A 7 -0.39 -7.82 -18.02
CA ALA A 7 0.21 -6.58 -18.49
C ALA A 7 1.44 -6.23 -17.64
N THR A 8 2.50 -5.76 -18.30
CA THR A 8 3.78 -5.47 -17.65
C THR A 8 4.21 -4.03 -17.92
N VAL A 9 4.53 -3.28 -16.86
CA VAL A 9 5.16 -1.97 -16.93
C VAL A 9 6.67 -2.15 -16.76
N SER A 10 7.44 -1.89 -17.82
CA SER A 10 8.89 -2.06 -17.82
C SER A 10 9.61 -1.01 -16.95
N GLY A 11 10.83 -1.34 -16.50
CA GLY A 11 11.68 -0.39 -15.78
C GLY A 11 11.95 0.87 -16.61
N GLY A 12 11.89 2.03 -15.96
CA GLY A 12 12.02 3.34 -16.60
C GLY A 12 10.73 3.85 -17.29
N ALA A 13 9.72 2.99 -17.47
CA ALA A 13 8.42 3.43 -17.98
C ALA A 13 7.64 4.19 -16.91
N SER A 14 6.85 5.16 -17.34
CA SER A 14 5.89 5.87 -16.49
C SER A 14 4.50 5.69 -17.06
N VAL A 15 3.57 5.23 -16.22
CA VAL A 15 2.14 5.14 -16.55
C VAL A 15 1.36 5.97 -15.56
N SER A 16 0.29 6.61 -16.02
CA SER A 16 -0.52 7.52 -15.20
C SER A 16 -2.01 7.30 -15.43
N ASN A 17 -2.82 7.53 -14.40
CA ASN A 17 -4.28 7.46 -14.43
C ASN A 17 -4.77 6.10 -14.94
N VAL A 18 -4.20 5.03 -14.39
CA VAL A 18 -4.48 3.66 -14.84
C VAL A 18 -5.58 3.03 -13.99
N VAL A 19 -6.61 2.48 -14.64
CA VAL A 19 -7.63 1.66 -13.99
C VAL A 19 -7.37 0.19 -14.31
N LEU A 20 -7.22 -0.62 -13.28
CA LEU A 20 -7.01 -2.05 -13.38
C LEU A 20 -8.33 -2.77 -13.09
N GLU A 21 -8.89 -3.43 -14.09
CA GLU A 21 -10.19 -4.11 -14.01
C GLU A 21 -10.18 -5.49 -14.66
N SER A 22 -11.09 -6.36 -14.22
CA SER A 22 -11.31 -7.66 -14.85
C SER A 22 -12.21 -7.46 -16.07
N VAL A 23 -11.75 -7.92 -17.22
CA VAL A 23 -12.57 -7.95 -18.43
C VAL A 23 -12.97 -9.39 -18.70
N SER A 24 -14.27 -9.65 -18.78
CA SER A 24 -14.84 -10.96 -19.15
C SER A 24 -14.43 -12.13 -18.24
N GLY A 25 -14.31 -11.89 -16.93
CA GLY A 25 -14.03 -12.92 -15.93
C GLY A 25 -12.58 -13.42 -15.90
N THR A 26 -11.68 -12.81 -16.68
CA THR A 26 -10.23 -13.03 -16.54
C THR A 26 -9.72 -12.06 -15.48
N THR A 27 -9.00 -12.53 -14.47
CA THR A 27 -8.27 -11.68 -13.51
C THR A 27 -6.89 -11.38 -14.07
N PRO A 28 -6.66 -10.22 -14.72
CA PRO A 28 -5.34 -9.85 -15.21
C PRO A 28 -4.37 -9.70 -14.03
N ALA A 29 -3.19 -10.30 -14.16
CA ALA A 29 -2.06 -9.97 -13.32
C ALA A 29 -1.33 -8.75 -13.92
N PHE A 30 -1.21 -7.68 -13.15
CA PHE A 30 -0.42 -6.52 -13.54
C PHE A 30 0.93 -6.58 -12.82
N THR A 31 2.02 -6.49 -13.59
CA THR A 31 3.37 -6.47 -13.04
C THR A 31 4.04 -5.15 -13.37
N ALA A 32 4.63 -4.50 -12.37
CA ALA A 32 5.51 -3.35 -12.58
C ALA A 32 6.92 -3.74 -12.17
N LEU A 33 7.87 -3.56 -13.08
CA LEU A 33 9.26 -3.90 -12.87
C LEU A 33 10.00 -2.75 -12.19
N SER A 34 11.09 -3.09 -11.50
CA SER A 34 11.94 -2.12 -10.82
C SER A 34 12.32 -0.92 -11.71
N GLY A 35 12.21 0.28 -11.17
CA GLY A 35 12.43 1.54 -11.90
C GLY A 35 11.22 2.05 -12.67
N ALA A 36 10.09 1.33 -12.71
CA ALA A 36 8.84 1.85 -13.23
C ALA A 36 8.21 2.89 -12.28
N THR A 37 7.45 3.83 -12.84
CA THR A 37 6.60 4.74 -12.08
C THR A 37 5.13 4.53 -12.44
N ILE A 38 4.30 4.36 -11.42
CA ILE A 38 2.84 4.30 -11.55
C ILE A 38 2.26 5.51 -10.83
N SER A 39 1.46 6.30 -11.54
CA SER A 39 0.80 7.48 -10.98
C SER A 39 -0.72 7.35 -11.06
N GLY A 40 -1.45 7.67 -9.99
CA GLY A 40 -2.90 7.77 -10.10
C GLY A 40 -3.60 6.45 -10.42
N ALA A 41 -3.20 5.33 -9.80
CA ALA A 41 -3.76 4.02 -10.13
C ALA A 41 -5.06 3.71 -9.36
N THR A 42 -5.97 2.98 -10.00
CA THR A 42 -7.13 2.36 -9.36
C THR A 42 -7.06 0.86 -9.54
N ILE A 43 -7.01 0.11 -8.44
CA ILE A 43 -6.93 -1.34 -8.40
C ILE A 43 -8.30 -1.86 -7.96
N ASN A 44 -9.10 -2.38 -8.90
CA ASN A 44 -10.42 -2.88 -8.58
C ASN A 44 -10.38 -4.22 -7.82
N SER A 45 -11.47 -4.55 -7.15
CA SER A 45 -11.62 -5.82 -6.45
C SER A 45 -11.34 -7.02 -7.35
N GLY A 46 -10.61 -8.00 -6.82
CA GLY A 46 -10.18 -9.20 -7.54
C GLY A 46 -8.96 -9.00 -8.45
N ILE A 47 -8.37 -7.80 -8.50
CA ILE A 47 -7.18 -7.50 -9.30
C ILE A 47 -5.95 -7.43 -8.43
N THR A 48 -4.84 -7.97 -8.94
CA THR A 48 -3.53 -7.91 -8.31
C THR A 48 -2.58 -7.05 -9.13
N LEU A 49 -2.00 -6.03 -8.48
CA LEU A 49 -0.84 -5.29 -8.95
C LEU A 49 0.39 -5.73 -8.16
N ASN A 50 1.30 -6.44 -8.83
CA ASN A 50 2.61 -6.81 -8.29
C ASN A 50 3.67 -5.79 -8.75
N ALA A 51 4.13 -4.96 -7.82
CA ALA A 51 5.17 -3.99 -8.01
C ALA A 51 6.49 -4.50 -7.40
N ASP A 52 7.48 -4.73 -8.25
CA ASP A 52 8.81 -5.14 -7.80
C ASP A 52 9.46 -4.07 -6.89
N PRO A 53 10.40 -4.46 -6.01
CA PRO A 53 11.22 -3.50 -5.29
C PRO A 53 11.86 -2.48 -6.24
N GLY A 54 11.68 -1.18 -5.94
CA GLY A 54 12.14 -0.07 -6.79
C GLY A 54 11.09 0.48 -7.76
N VAL A 55 9.87 -0.08 -7.80
CA VAL A 55 8.72 0.61 -8.39
C VAL A 55 8.33 1.81 -7.53
N THR A 56 8.05 2.94 -8.17
CA THR A 56 7.60 4.17 -7.50
C THR A 56 6.13 4.43 -7.76
N PHE A 57 5.36 4.64 -6.70
CA PHE A 57 3.98 5.10 -6.75
C PHE A 57 3.91 6.60 -6.48
N SER A 58 3.11 7.31 -7.29
CA SER A 58 2.87 8.75 -7.13
C SER A 58 1.39 9.09 -7.27
N GLY A 59 0.98 10.25 -6.76
CA GLY A 59 -0.42 10.64 -6.74
C GLY A 59 -1.27 9.70 -5.85
N LEU A 60 -2.56 9.62 -6.16
CA LEU A 60 -3.50 8.76 -5.43
C LEU A 60 -3.54 7.35 -6.04
N VAL A 61 -3.23 6.33 -5.24
CA VAL A 61 -3.50 4.92 -5.55
C VAL A 61 -4.72 4.49 -4.76
N THR A 62 -5.82 4.18 -5.43
CA THR A 62 -7.02 3.62 -4.79
C THR A 62 -7.01 2.11 -4.94
N ASP A 63 -7.03 1.38 -3.82
CA ASP A 63 -6.93 -0.07 -3.79
C ASP A 63 -8.16 -0.71 -3.13
N SER A 64 -8.93 -1.42 -3.95
CA SER A 64 -9.99 -2.33 -3.52
C SER A 64 -9.65 -3.79 -3.84
N GLY A 65 -8.47 -4.05 -4.40
CA GLY A 65 -7.96 -5.36 -4.81
C GLY A 65 -6.76 -5.78 -3.97
N THR A 66 -5.65 -6.07 -4.64
CA THR A 66 -4.37 -6.40 -4.00
C THR A 66 -3.23 -5.61 -4.62
N LEU A 67 -2.48 -4.91 -3.77
CA LEU A 67 -1.20 -4.29 -4.10
C LEU A 67 -0.07 -5.03 -3.40
N SER A 68 1.00 -5.36 -4.10
CA SER A 68 2.20 -5.96 -3.49
C SER A 68 3.45 -5.20 -3.93
N GLY A 69 4.19 -4.66 -2.97
CA GLY A 69 5.50 -4.03 -3.17
C GLY A 69 5.44 -2.55 -3.59
N GLY A 70 6.61 -2.04 -4.00
CA GLY A 70 6.82 -0.64 -4.40
C GLY A 70 6.97 0.36 -3.26
N THR A 71 7.27 1.60 -3.62
CA THR A 71 7.50 2.73 -2.71
C THR A 71 6.58 3.89 -3.05
N LEU A 72 5.86 4.41 -2.07
CA LEU A 72 5.08 5.63 -2.20
C LEU A 72 6.02 6.83 -2.13
N ALA A 73 6.05 7.64 -3.20
CA ALA A 73 6.82 8.86 -3.29
C ALA A 73 6.20 10.01 -2.46
N SER A 74 6.96 11.09 -2.29
CA SER A 74 6.45 12.29 -1.61
C SER A 74 5.17 12.81 -2.25
N GLY A 75 4.16 13.11 -1.42
CA GLY A 75 2.83 13.52 -1.86
C GLY A 75 1.96 12.39 -2.41
N ALA A 76 2.47 11.16 -2.51
CA ALA A 76 1.66 10.01 -2.88
C ALA A 76 0.77 9.58 -1.71
N LYS A 77 -0.44 9.14 -2.05
CA LYS A 77 -1.36 8.52 -1.11
C LYS A 77 -1.76 7.15 -1.65
N LEU A 78 -1.56 6.10 -0.85
CA LEU A 78 -2.28 4.84 -1.02
C LEU A 78 -3.54 4.86 -0.16
N ASP A 79 -4.68 4.58 -0.76
CA ASP A 79 -5.97 4.41 -0.10
C ASP A 79 -6.41 2.96 -0.30
N ALA A 80 -6.05 2.10 0.66
CA ALA A 80 -6.55 0.73 0.75
C ALA A 80 -7.98 0.80 1.31
N THR A 81 -8.93 1.09 0.44
CA THR A 81 -10.34 1.30 0.79
C THR A 81 -10.91 0.01 1.38
N THR A 82 -10.95 -1.05 0.59
CA THR A 82 -11.26 -2.42 1.02
C THR A 82 -10.19 -3.42 0.59
N GLY A 83 -9.13 -2.93 -0.07
CA GLY A 83 -8.06 -3.74 -0.62
C GLY A 83 -7.04 -4.21 0.43
N SER A 84 -6.11 -5.03 -0.03
CA SER A 84 -4.97 -5.48 0.76
C SER A 84 -3.67 -5.07 0.09
N ALA A 85 -2.93 -4.16 0.72
CA ALA A 85 -1.61 -3.78 0.26
C ALA A 85 -0.53 -4.43 1.13
N SER A 86 0.50 -4.99 0.51
CA SER A 86 1.56 -5.71 1.22
C SER A 86 2.95 -5.31 0.76
N ASN A 87 3.93 -5.39 1.66
CA ASN A 87 5.35 -5.15 1.36
C ASN A 87 5.62 -3.75 0.79
N ILE A 88 4.79 -2.76 1.16
CA ILE A 88 4.91 -1.39 0.69
C ILE A 88 5.90 -0.60 1.56
N ILE A 89 6.57 0.37 0.94
CA ILE A 89 7.37 1.37 1.62
C ILE A 89 6.64 2.71 1.53
N VAL A 90 6.33 3.31 2.67
CA VAL A 90 5.80 4.67 2.77
C VAL A 90 6.97 5.63 2.88
N GLY A 91 7.29 6.31 1.78
CA GLY A 91 8.38 7.29 1.73
C GLY A 91 8.07 8.59 2.47
N SER A 92 9.05 9.49 2.50
CA SER A 92 8.92 10.79 3.16
C SER A 92 7.84 11.66 2.53
N GLY A 93 6.91 12.16 3.34
CA GLY A 93 5.76 12.94 2.88
C GLY A 93 4.70 12.13 2.12
N ALA A 94 4.81 10.79 2.11
CA ALA A 94 3.78 9.90 1.58
C ALA A 94 2.81 9.46 2.67
N THR A 95 1.63 8.99 2.27
CA THR A 95 0.63 8.41 3.19
C THR A 95 0.13 7.06 2.68
N ALA A 96 0.05 6.07 3.56
CA ALA A 96 -0.72 4.85 3.31
C ALA A 96 -1.90 4.81 4.28
N PHE A 97 -3.11 4.68 3.75
CA PHE A 97 -4.36 4.74 4.50
C PHE A 97 -5.15 3.43 4.35
N ALA A 98 -5.39 2.73 5.46
CA ALA A 98 -6.30 1.58 5.52
C ALA A 98 -7.68 2.09 5.96
N GLN A 99 -8.70 2.08 5.08
CA GLN A 99 -9.96 2.79 5.37
C GLN A 99 -11.08 1.89 5.93
N LEU A 100 -11.80 1.18 5.06
CA LEU A 100 -13.04 0.44 5.34
C LEU A 100 -12.80 -1.07 5.31
N GLY A 101 -12.06 -1.58 6.29
CA GLY A 101 -11.66 -2.99 6.32
C GLY A 101 -10.41 -3.29 5.48
N GLY A 102 -9.82 -2.27 4.85
CA GLY A 102 -8.51 -2.40 4.19
C GLY A 102 -7.42 -2.88 5.16
N ASP A 103 -6.42 -3.58 4.61
CA ASP A 103 -5.32 -4.17 5.39
C ASP A 103 -3.98 -3.78 4.78
N LEU A 104 -3.12 -3.15 5.57
CA LEU A 104 -1.75 -2.84 5.20
C LEU A 104 -0.80 -3.83 5.88
N ARG A 105 -0.11 -4.63 5.07
CA ARG A 105 0.67 -5.79 5.51
C ARG A 105 2.15 -5.56 5.30
N ASN A 106 2.99 -5.97 6.24
CA ASN A 106 4.45 -5.92 6.07
C ASN A 106 4.94 -4.53 5.62
N THR A 107 4.45 -3.47 6.27
CA THR A 107 4.64 -2.09 5.83
C THR A 107 5.87 -1.48 6.48
N THR A 108 6.70 -0.80 5.70
CA THR A 108 7.80 0.03 6.23
C THR A 108 7.46 1.49 6.06
N VAL A 109 7.46 2.26 7.15
CA VAL A 109 7.23 3.70 7.14
C VAL A 109 8.54 4.41 7.45
N GLN A 110 9.03 5.15 6.46
CA GLN A 110 10.29 5.89 6.53
C GLN A 110 10.09 7.29 7.11
N ALA A 111 11.19 7.96 7.44
CA ALA A 111 11.20 9.29 8.03
C ALA A 111 10.23 10.27 7.34
N GLY A 112 9.29 10.83 8.10
CA GLY A 112 8.28 11.76 7.58
C GLY A 112 7.17 11.12 6.75
N GLY A 113 7.13 9.81 6.61
CA GLY A 113 5.99 9.06 6.08
C GLY A 113 4.88 8.90 7.12
N THR A 114 3.65 8.70 6.65
CA THR A 114 2.47 8.51 7.52
C THR A 114 1.74 7.23 7.18
N LEU A 115 1.48 6.43 8.20
CA LEU A 115 0.55 5.31 8.14
C LEU A 115 -0.74 5.72 8.86
N GLN A 116 -1.88 5.51 8.22
CA GLN A 116 -3.17 5.91 8.76
C GLN A 116 -4.19 4.78 8.68
N GLY A 117 -5.05 4.68 9.68
CA GLY A 117 -6.10 3.68 9.77
C GLY A 117 -7.43 4.35 10.09
N GLY A 118 -8.46 3.99 9.32
CA GLY A 118 -9.85 4.32 9.59
C GLY A 118 -10.48 3.35 10.59
N GLU A 119 -11.76 3.53 10.89
CA GLU A 119 -12.53 2.80 11.92
C GLU A 119 -12.44 1.27 11.83
N ALA A 120 -12.25 0.71 10.63
CA ALA A 120 -12.08 -0.73 10.39
C ALA A 120 -10.76 -1.08 9.69
N GLY A 121 -9.89 -0.10 9.45
CA GLY A 121 -8.59 -0.30 8.81
C GLY A 121 -7.64 -1.03 9.73
N GLY A 122 -6.85 -1.96 9.18
CA GLY A 122 -5.92 -2.75 9.97
C GLY A 122 -4.50 -2.78 9.45
N TYR A 123 -3.60 -3.10 10.36
CA TYR A 123 -2.19 -3.35 10.10
C TYR A 123 -1.86 -4.77 10.51
N SER A 124 -1.39 -5.60 9.59
CA SER A 124 -1.04 -6.98 9.87
C SER A 124 0.33 -7.37 9.33
N GLY A 125 0.82 -8.56 9.70
CA GLY A 125 2.22 -8.92 9.47
C GLY A 125 3.16 -8.03 10.30
N ASN A 126 4.24 -7.55 9.70
CA ASN A 126 5.24 -6.73 10.40
C ASN A 126 5.28 -5.29 9.88
N THR A 127 4.79 -4.35 10.68
CA THR A 127 4.86 -2.91 10.42
C THR A 127 6.06 -2.31 11.14
N VAL A 128 6.93 -1.61 10.43
CA VAL A 128 8.09 -0.91 10.99
C VAL A 128 7.96 0.57 10.72
N VAL A 129 8.03 1.39 11.76
CA VAL A 129 7.87 2.83 11.72
C VAL A 129 9.09 3.45 12.36
N SER A 130 9.76 4.35 11.65
CA SER A 130 11.07 4.81 12.06
C SER A 130 11.30 6.30 11.78
N SER A 131 12.25 6.88 12.50
CA SER A 131 12.90 8.16 12.14
C SER A 131 11.93 9.34 12.03
N GLY A 132 11.02 9.49 12.99
CA GLY A 132 10.02 10.56 13.00
C GLY A 132 8.80 10.32 12.10
N ALA A 133 8.61 9.09 11.61
CA ALA A 133 7.38 8.68 10.95
C ALA A 133 6.19 8.59 11.93
N ASN A 134 4.98 8.68 11.39
CA ASN A 134 3.75 8.71 12.19
C ASN A 134 2.84 7.52 11.85
N VAL A 135 2.18 6.98 12.87
CA VAL A 135 1.00 6.10 12.71
C VAL A 135 -0.19 6.72 13.41
N ILE A 136 -1.33 6.79 12.73
CA ILE A 136 -2.55 7.43 13.27
C ILE A 136 -3.75 6.52 13.02
N GLY A 137 -4.43 6.10 14.09
CA GLY A 137 -5.61 5.25 13.99
C GLY A 137 -5.31 3.85 13.45
N GLY A 138 -6.34 3.01 13.40
CA GLY A 138 -6.28 1.65 12.87
C GLY A 138 -6.02 0.57 13.91
N GLU A 139 -6.45 -0.63 13.53
CA GLU A 139 -6.33 -1.84 14.31
C GLU A 139 -4.97 -2.51 14.09
N ILE A 140 -4.20 -2.70 15.15
CA ILE A 140 -2.99 -3.53 15.10
C ILE A 140 -3.40 -5.00 15.23
N ARG A 141 -3.22 -5.76 14.15
CA ARG A 141 -3.47 -7.20 14.06
C ARG A 141 -2.18 -8.03 14.01
N GLY A 142 -1.05 -7.39 13.73
CA GLY A 142 0.29 -7.99 13.67
C GLY A 142 1.29 -7.27 14.58
N ASN A 143 2.57 -7.37 14.26
CA ASN A 143 3.62 -6.68 14.98
C ASN A 143 3.82 -5.26 14.43
N THR A 144 3.79 -4.25 15.29
CA THR A 144 4.15 -2.87 14.96
C THR A 144 5.32 -2.43 15.80
N VAL A 145 6.41 -2.02 15.16
CA VAL A 145 7.62 -1.52 15.84
C VAL A 145 7.75 -0.03 15.59
N LEU A 146 7.81 0.75 16.67
CA LEU A 146 8.10 2.18 16.64
C LEU A 146 9.55 2.41 17.09
N SER A 147 10.32 3.16 16.30
CA SER A 147 11.74 3.42 16.62
C SER A 147 12.18 4.83 16.22
N ASN A 148 13.28 5.31 16.80
CA ASN A 148 13.97 6.54 16.38
C ASN A 148 13.03 7.76 16.28
N GLY A 149 12.22 8.00 17.31
CA GLY A 149 11.30 9.15 17.35
C GLY A 149 10.03 8.98 16.51
N ALA A 150 9.72 7.77 16.04
CA ALA A 150 8.40 7.46 15.50
C ALA A 150 7.29 7.74 16.53
N SER A 151 6.14 8.18 16.05
CA SER A 151 4.99 8.49 16.89
C SER A 151 3.77 7.64 16.51
N ALA A 152 2.90 7.40 17.49
CA ALA A 152 1.65 6.70 17.31
C ALA A 152 0.54 7.37 18.11
N SER A 153 -0.65 7.45 17.52
CA SER A 153 -1.86 7.92 18.21
C SER A 153 -3.08 7.14 17.75
N GLU A 154 -4.08 7.04 18.63
CA GLU A 154 -5.41 6.50 18.31
C GLU A 154 -5.42 5.03 17.84
N LEU A 155 -4.37 4.27 18.14
CA LEU A 155 -4.27 2.85 17.81
C LEU A 155 -5.08 2.00 18.80
N TRP A 156 -5.70 0.93 18.31
CA TRP A 156 -6.24 -0.13 19.15
C TRP A 156 -5.69 -1.49 18.75
N MET A 157 -5.72 -2.43 19.69
CA MET A 157 -5.18 -3.77 19.54
C MET A 157 -6.27 -4.80 19.86
N VAL A 158 -6.31 -5.88 19.08
CA VAL A 158 -7.05 -7.11 19.41
C VAL A 158 -6.07 -8.25 19.70
N SER A 159 -6.58 -9.41 20.13
CA SER A 159 -5.76 -10.58 20.44
C SER A 159 -4.84 -10.96 19.26
N GLY A 160 -3.53 -10.81 19.45
CA GLY A 160 -2.50 -11.16 18.46
C GLY A 160 -1.69 -9.96 17.93
N GLY A 161 -2.17 -8.73 18.12
CA GLY A 161 -1.41 -7.52 17.81
C GLY A 161 -0.38 -7.18 18.88
N THR A 162 0.79 -6.67 18.47
CA THR A 162 1.82 -6.14 19.37
C THR A 162 2.29 -4.77 18.92
N LEU A 163 2.55 -3.89 19.88
CA LEU A 163 3.19 -2.60 19.69
C LEU A 163 4.44 -2.55 20.58
N SER A 164 5.61 -2.31 19.97
CA SER A 164 6.91 -2.28 20.67
C SER A 164 7.74 -1.08 20.29
#